data_AF-A0A520A8V4-F1
#
_entry.id   AF-A0A520A8V4-F1
#
_cell.length_a   1.000
_cell.length_b   1.000
_cell.length_c   1.000
_cell.angle_alpha   90.00
_cell.angle_beta   90.00
_cell.angle_gamma   90.00
#
_symmetry.space_group_name_H-M   'P 1'
#
loop_
_entity.id
_entity.type
_entity.pdbx_description
1 polymer ?
#
loop_
_entity_poly.entity_id
_entity_poly.type
_entity_poly.pdbx_seq_one_letter_code
_entity_poly.pdbx_strand_id
1 'polypeptide(L)'
;MAKKLKFKNANKSAFYATVRSRVDQYFDENNLSTHANGAMWFKAIFFLTALTGLYLTILLGNLSGPVLILLSVLLGMTGAFVGFNICHDAIHKAFSANRKVNAVFSFVFNLIGASPYVWNICHNIVH
;
A
#
# COMPACT_ATOMS: atom_id res chain seq x y z
N MET A 1 -10.19 36.37 1.10
CA MET A 1 -9.38 35.17 0.85
C MET A 1 -8.36 35.02 1.96
N ALA A 2 -8.31 33.86 2.64
CA ALA A 2 -7.32 33.63 3.70
C ALA A 2 -5.90 33.54 3.10
N LYS A 3 -4.94 34.24 3.71
CA LYS A 3 -3.52 34.21 3.30
C LYS A 3 -2.96 32.82 3.60
N LYS A 4 -2.61 32.05 2.56
CA LYS A 4 -2.04 30.71 2.70
C LYS A 4 -0.70 30.81 3.45
N LEU A 5 -0.68 30.41 4.72
CA LEU A 5 0.54 30.32 5.51
C LEU A 5 1.46 29.28 4.87
N LYS A 6 2.65 29.70 4.45
CA LYS A 6 3.71 28.82 3.98
C LYS A 6 4.87 28.96 4.94
N PHE A 7 5.32 27.84 5.50
CA PHE A 7 6.58 27.78 6.23
C PHE A 7 7.72 28.09 5.25
N LYS A 8 8.32 29.28 5.39
CA LYS A 8 9.55 29.62 4.66
C LYS A 8 10.71 28.98 5.41
N ASN A 9 11.44 28.10 4.73
CA ASN A 9 12.71 27.58 5.23
C ASN A 9 13.75 28.72 5.20
N ALA A 10 13.77 29.54 6.26
CA ALA A 10 14.58 30.76 6.35
C ALA A 10 16.08 30.49 6.10
N ASN A 11 16.55 29.30 6.48
CA ASN A 11 17.95 28.91 6.38
C ASN A 11 18.26 28.07 5.13
N LYS A 12 17.30 27.88 4.21
CA LYS A 12 17.43 26.96 3.06
C LYS A 12 18.04 25.61 3.46
N SER A 13 17.58 25.04 4.57
CA SER A 13 18.12 23.79 5.13
C SER A 13 18.30 22.72 4.05
N ALA A 14 19.52 22.22 3.92
CA ALA A 14 19.89 21.15 3.00
C ALA A 14 19.46 19.76 3.51
N PHE A 15 18.89 19.66 4.72
CA PHE A 15 18.63 18.39 5.40
C PHE A 15 17.89 17.36 4.52
N TYR A 16 16.76 17.73 3.92
CA TYR A 16 15.98 16.80 3.09
C TYR A 16 16.78 16.30 1.88
N ALA A 17 17.47 17.21 1.18
CA ALA A 17 18.28 16.86 0.02
C ALA A 17 19.45 15.94 0.41
N THR A 18 20.12 16.23 1.53
CA THR A 18 21.21 15.42 2.06
C THR A 18 20.74 14.03 2.47
N VAL A 19 19.61 13.91 3.18
CA VAL A 19 19.06 12.60 3.58
C VAL A 19 18.67 11.79 2.36
N ARG A 20 17.95 12.39 1.41
CA ARG A 20 17.55 11.71 0.17
C ARG A 20 18.77 11.18 -0.59
N SER A 21 19.79 12.03 -0.79
CA SER A 21 21.02 11.63 -1.48
C SER A 21 21.73 10.46 -0.80
N ARG A 22 21.76 10.43 0.54
CA ARG A 22 22.40 9.32 1.28
C ARG A 22 21.59 8.03 1.21
N VAL A 23 20.25 8.12 1.21
CA VAL A 23 19.39 6.95 1.02
C VAL A 23 19.59 6.39 -0.38
N ASP A 24 19.53 7.22 -1.42
CA ASP A 24 19.73 6.79 -2.81
C ASP A 24 21.11 6.12 -2.97
N GLN A 25 22.17 6.73 -2.43
CA GLN A 25 23.52 6.16 -2.43
C GLN A 25 23.60 4.79 -1.74
N TYR A 26 22.89 4.60 -0.62
CA TYR A 26 22.86 3.31 0.07
C TYR A 26 22.26 2.19 -0.81
N PHE A 27 21.18 2.47 -1.54
CA PHE A 27 20.60 1.47 -2.45
C PHE A 27 21.55 1.12 -3.59
N ASP A 28 22.19 2.14 -4.19
CA ASP A 28 23.14 1.95 -5.29
C ASP A 28 24.38 1.15 -4.85
N GLU A 29 25.03 1.54 -3.75
CA GLU A 29 26.25 0.88 -3.25
C GLU A 29 26.02 -0.58 -2.84
N ASN A 30 24.81 -0.91 -2.37
CA ASN A 30 24.45 -2.26 -1.96
C ASN A 30 23.77 -3.07 -3.07
N ASN A 31 23.65 -2.51 -4.29
CA ASN A 31 22.93 -3.13 -5.42
C ASN A 31 21.50 -3.56 -5.05
N LEU A 32 20.83 -2.74 -4.23
CA LEU A 32 19.46 -2.98 -3.78
C LEU A 32 18.47 -2.27 -4.70
N SER A 33 17.36 -2.93 -4.98
CA SER A 33 16.23 -2.27 -5.65
C SER A 33 15.47 -1.40 -4.65
N THR A 34 15.01 -0.23 -5.10
CA THR A 34 14.02 0.59 -4.38
C THR A 34 12.59 0.05 -4.49
N HIS A 35 12.40 -1.07 -5.22
CA HIS A 35 11.12 -1.76 -5.38
C HIS A 35 11.00 -2.98 -4.47
N ALA A 36 9.82 -3.63 -4.51
CA ALA A 36 9.52 -4.79 -3.67
C ALA A 36 10.56 -5.91 -3.80
N ASN A 37 11.14 -6.28 -2.66
CA ASN A 37 12.01 -7.45 -2.53
C ASN A 37 11.19 -8.74 -2.33
N GLY A 38 11.87 -9.89 -2.22
CA GLY A 38 11.22 -11.19 -2.07
C GLY A 38 10.26 -11.29 -0.87
N ALA A 39 10.59 -10.65 0.25
CA ALA A 39 9.73 -10.64 1.44
C ALA A 39 8.42 -9.87 1.18
N MET A 40 8.47 -8.77 0.43
CA MET A 40 7.28 -8.01 0.04
C MET A 40 6.39 -8.80 -0.92
N TRP A 41 6.98 -9.52 -1.88
CA TRP A 41 6.22 -10.41 -2.77
C TRP A 41 5.55 -11.55 -2.01
N PHE A 42 6.27 -12.20 -1.09
CA PHE A 42 5.70 -13.24 -0.23
C PHE A 42 4.51 -12.68 0.59
N LYS A 43 4.70 -11.52 1.21
CA LYS A 43 3.66 -10.84 1.99
C LYS A 43 2.42 -10.53 1.14
N ALA A 44 2.62 -10.08 -0.11
CA ALA A 44 1.52 -9.83 -1.03
C ALA A 44 0.74 -11.10 -1.38
N ILE A 45 1.45 -12.18 -1.74
CA ILE A 45 0.84 -13.48 -2.05
C ILE A 45 0.08 -14.02 -0.83
N PHE A 46 0.68 -13.94 0.36
CA PHE A 46 0.06 -14.38 1.60
C PHE A 46 -1.27 -13.67 1.86
N PHE A 47 -1.29 -12.33 1.83
CA PHE A 47 -2.51 -11.58 2.12
C PHE A 47 -3.58 -11.71 1.03
N LEU A 48 -3.20 -11.78 -0.26
CA LEU A 48 -4.16 -11.99 -1.34
C LEU A 48 -4.78 -13.40 -1.25
N THR A 49 -3.96 -14.42 -0.97
CA THR A 49 -4.43 -15.79 -0.78
C THR A 49 -5.35 -15.89 0.44
N ALA A 50 -4.98 -15.26 1.56
CA ALA A 50 -5.81 -15.21 2.76
C ALA A 50 -7.14 -14.49 2.48
N LEU A 51 -7.13 -13.36 1.77
CA LEU A 51 -8.34 -12.60 1.43
C LEU A 51 -9.29 -13.46 0.61
N THR A 52 -8.80 -14.04 -0.49
CA THR A 52 -9.61 -14.91 -1.36
C THR A 52 -10.07 -16.17 -0.64
N GLY A 53 -9.19 -16.82 0.12
CA GLY A 53 -9.50 -18.02 0.88
C GLY A 53 -10.57 -17.79 1.95
N LEU A 54 -10.45 -16.71 2.72
CA LEU A 54 -11.48 -16.31 3.71
C LEU A 54 -12.81 -16.02 3.02
N TYR A 55 -12.80 -15.26 1.94
CA TYR A 55 -14.01 -14.91 1.20
C TYR A 55 -14.73 -16.15 0.65
N LEU A 56 -14.00 -17.05 -0.02
CA LEU A 56 -14.57 -18.29 -0.56
C LEU A 56 -15.05 -19.24 0.54
N THR A 57 -14.33 -19.31 1.67
CA THR A 57 -14.74 -20.15 2.81
C THR A 57 -16.04 -19.66 3.43
N ILE A 58 -16.21 -18.34 3.56
CA ILE A 58 -17.48 -17.74 4.03
C ILE A 58 -18.63 -18.09 3.09
N LEU A 59 -18.41 -18.04 1.77
CA LEU A 59 -19.45 -18.29 0.77
C LEU A 59 -19.80 -19.78 0.61
N LEU A 60 -18.82 -20.68 0.71
CA LEU A 60 -18.98 -22.08 0.33
C LEU A 60 -18.98 -23.06 1.51
N GLY A 61 -18.51 -22.65 2.69
CA GLY A 61 -18.16 -23.55 3.79
C GLY A 61 -19.32 -24.11 4.62
N ASN A 62 -20.57 -23.66 4.42
CA ASN A 62 -21.75 -24.04 5.22
C ASN A 62 -21.46 -24.04 6.75
N LEU A 63 -21.01 -22.90 7.26
CA LEU A 63 -20.51 -22.76 8.63
C LEU A 63 -21.57 -22.20 9.57
N SER A 64 -21.41 -22.42 10.87
CA SER A 64 -22.30 -21.85 11.89
C SER A 64 -22.16 -20.34 11.98
N GLY A 65 -23.23 -19.66 12.45
CA GLY A 65 -23.27 -18.20 12.59
C GLY A 65 -22.06 -17.60 13.34
N PRO A 66 -21.66 -18.12 14.52
CA PRO A 66 -20.50 -17.59 15.24
C PRO A 66 -19.18 -17.70 14.45
N VAL A 67 -18.98 -18.78 13.70
CA VAL A 67 -17.79 -18.96 12.86
C VAL A 67 -17.79 -17.97 11.70
N LEU A 68 -18.95 -17.75 11.08
CA LEU A 68 -19.09 -16.75 10.00
C LEU A 68 -18.77 -15.33 10.48
N ILE A 69 -19.18 -14.95 11.70
CA ILE A 69 -18.83 -13.66 12.29
C ILE A 69 -17.32 -13.54 12.47
N LEU A 70 -16.67 -14.55 13.04
CA LEU A 70 -15.22 -14.55 13.22
C LEU A 70 -14.48 -14.43 11.89
N LEU A 71 -14.87 -15.23 10.88
CA LEU A 71 -14.27 -15.18 9.56
C LEU A 71 -14.50 -13.82 8.87
N SER A 72 -15.65 -13.18 9.09
CA SER A 72 -15.94 -11.85 8.54
C SER A 72 -15.05 -10.76 9.14
N VAL A 73 -14.78 -10.82 10.45
CA VAL A 73 -13.81 -9.93 11.11
C VAL A 73 -12.41 -10.15 10.55
N LEU A 74 -11.99 -11.41 10.42
CA LEU A 74 -10.70 -11.76 9.84
C LEU A 74 -10.57 -11.31 8.37
N LEU A 75 -11.65 -11.41 7.60
CA LEU A 75 -11.70 -10.92 6.22
C LEU A 75 -11.50 -9.40 6.18
N GLY A 76 -12.18 -8.65 7.04
CA GLY A 76 -12.02 -7.19 7.15
C GLY A 76 -10.60 -6.78 7.53
N MET A 77 -10.01 -7.43 8.53
CA MET A 77 -8.61 -7.20 8.92
C MET A 77 -7.63 -7.52 7.77
N THR A 78 -7.85 -8.64 7.08
CA THR A 78 -7.04 -9.04 5.93
C THR A 78 -7.17 -8.04 4.78
N GLY A 79 -8.38 -7.53 4.52
CA GLY A 79 -8.62 -6.46 3.54
C GLY A 79 -7.85 -5.18 3.87
N ALA A 80 -7.84 -4.75 5.14
CA ALA A 80 -7.01 -3.62 5.58
C ALA A 80 -5.52 -3.88 5.32
N PHE A 81 -5.02 -5.08 5.61
CA PHE A 81 -3.63 -5.43 5.33
C PHE A 81 -3.30 -5.48 3.84
N VAL A 82 -4.20 -5.93 2.97
CA VAL A 82 -4.05 -5.83 1.51
C VAL A 82 -3.95 -4.36 1.08
N GLY A 83 -4.77 -3.49 1.66
CA GLY A 83 -4.74 -2.06 1.42
C GLY A 83 -3.38 -1.43 1.74
N PHE A 84 -2.89 -1.62 2.96
CA PHE A 84 -1.65 -0.97 3.43
C PHE A 84 -0.36 -1.61 2.93
N ASN A 85 -0.34 -2.92 2.70
CA ASN A 85 0.92 -3.63 2.39
C ASN A 85 1.12 -3.91 0.90
N ILE A 86 0.11 -3.66 0.07
CA ILE A 86 0.17 -3.94 -1.37
C ILE A 86 -0.34 -2.72 -2.15
N CYS A 87 -1.60 -2.34 -1.92
CA CYS A 87 -2.25 -1.31 -2.74
C CYS A 87 -1.62 0.07 -2.54
N HIS A 88 -1.33 0.44 -1.30
CA HIS A 88 -0.65 1.68 -0.92
C HIS A 88 0.67 1.84 -1.69
N ASP A 89 1.58 0.88 -1.57
CA ASP A 89 2.90 0.92 -2.21
C ASP A 89 2.79 0.91 -3.74
N ALA A 90 1.80 0.22 -4.30
CA ALA A 90 1.51 0.22 -5.72
C ALA A 90 0.99 1.59 -6.20
N ILE A 91 0.12 2.25 -5.44
CA ILE A 91 -0.39 3.60 -5.73
C ILE A 91 0.75 4.63 -5.71
N HIS A 92 1.73 4.46 -4.81
CA HIS A 92 2.98 5.24 -4.81
C HIS A 92 3.97 4.85 -5.92
N LYS A 93 3.67 3.82 -6.72
CA LYS A 93 4.53 3.25 -7.77
C LYS A 93 5.84 2.65 -7.22
N ALA A 94 5.88 2.37 -5.92
CA ALA A 94 7.04 1.82 -5.24
C ALA A 94 7.07 0.29 -5.31
N PHE A 95 5.92 -0.39 -5.44
CA PHE A 95 5.87 -1.85 -5.38
C PHE A 95 6.67 -2.52 -6.52
N SER A 96 6.55 -2.07 -7.77
CA SER A 96 7.28 -2.62 -8.91
C SER A 96 7.81 -1.55 -9.86
N ALA A 97 8.92 -1.82 -10.56
CA ALA A 97 9.37 -1.00 -11.68
C ALA A 97 8.34 -1.00 -12.84
N ASN A 98 7.55 -2.07 -12.98
CA ASN A 98 6.56 -2.18 -14.03
C ASN A 98 5.26 -1.46 -13.64
N ARG A 99 4.94 -0.38 -14.36
CA ARG A 99 3.72 0.41 -14.14
C ARG A 99 2.43 -0.41 -14.26
N LYS A 100 2.40 -1.45 -15.09
CA LYS A 100 1.21 -2.32 -15.23
C LYS A 100 0.99 -3.15 -13.97
N VAL A 101 2.06 -3.65 -13.35
CA VAL A 101 1.99 -4.39 -12.08
C VAL A 101 1.43 -3.49 -10.98
N ASN A 102 1.97 -2.26 -10.87
CA ASN A 102 1.42 -1.28 -9.94
C ASN A 102 -0.05 -0.97 -10.22
N ALA A 103 -0.44 -0.79 -11.49
CA ALA A 103 -1.84 -0.53 -11.83
C ALA A 103 -2.78 -1.66 -11.42
N VAL A 104 -2.38 -2.93 -11.62
CA VAL A 104 -3.14 -4.10 -11.18
C VAL A 104 -3.29 -4.12 -9.66
N PHE A 105 -2.21 -3.91 -8.90
CA PHE A 105 -2.29 -3.90 -7.44
C PHE A 105 -2.99 -2.67 -6.86
N SER A 106 -2.91 -1.51 -7.51
CA SER A 106 -3.76 -0.37 -7.16
C SER A 106 -5.23 -0.67 -7.42
N PHE A 107 -5.56 -1.45 -8.46
CA PHE A 107 -6.94 -1.82 -8.76
C PHE A 107 -7.56 -2.73 -7.68
N VAL A 108 -6.76 -3.60 -7.05
CA VAL A 108 -7.21 -4.44 -5.91
C VAL A 108 -7.83 -3.60 -4.79
N PHE A 109 -7.42 -2.34 -4.64
CA PHE A 109 -7.99 -1.41 -3.68
C PHE A 109 -9.52 -1.22 -3.87
N ASN A 110 -10.02 -1.33 -5.10
CA ASN A 110 -11.48 -1.33 -5.37
C ASN A 110 -12.18 -2.58 -4.83
N LEU A 111 -11.53 -3.75 -4.90
CA LEU A 111 -12.12 -5.02 -4.47
C LEU A 111 -12.35 -5.08 -2.96
N ILE A 112 -11.61 -4.29 -2.19
CA ILE A 112 -11.79 -4.15 -0.74
C ILE A 112 -12.69 -2.95 -0.36
N GLY A 113 -13.40 -2.37 -1.33
CA GLY A 113 -14.36 -1.27 -1.10
C GLY A 113 -13.73 0.13 -0.97
N ALA A 114 -12.43 0.27 -1.26
CA ALA A 114 -11.75 1.57 -1.28
C ALA A 114 -11.62 2.12 -2.72
N SER A 115 -11.18 3.37 -2.89
CA SER A 115 -10.97 3.96 -4.22
C SER A 115 -9.51 4.38 -4.40
N PRO A 116 -8.77 3.77 -5.35
CA PRO A 116 -7.37 4.16 -5.58
C PRO A 116 -7.26 5.59 -6.12
N TYR A 117 -8.29 6.06 -6.84
CA TYR A 117 -8.38 7.45 -7.30
C TYR A 117 -8.48 8.44 -6.14
N VAL A 118 -9.46 8.23 -5.24
CA VAL A 118 -9.65 9.11 -4.07
C VAL A 118 -8.42 9.06 -3.17
N TRP A 119 -7.86 7.87 -2.93
CA TRP A 119 -6.65 7.71 -2.13
C TRP A 119 -5.47 8.47 -2.72
N ASN A 120 -5.23 8.37 -4.03
CA ASN A 120 -4.16 9.12 -4.68
C ASN A 120 -4.34 10.65 -4.54
N ILE A 121 -5.57 11.16 -4.61
CA ILE A 121 -5.82 12.59 -4.39
C ILE A 121 -5.52 12.97 -2.94
N CYS A 122 -6.18 12.30 -1.99
CA CYS A 122 -6.08 12.64 -0.57
C CYS A 122 -4.67 12.44 -0.01
N HIS A 123 -3.95 11.42 -0.47
CA HIS A 123 -2.68 11.00 0.13
C HIS A 123 -1.44 11.44 -0.65
N ASN A 124 -1.52 11.59 -1.97
CA ASN A 124 -0.34 11.95 -2.79
C ASN A 124 -0.33 13.40 -3.27
N ILE A 125 -1.50 14.03 -3.37
CA ILE A 125 -1.63 15.40 -3.91
C ILE A 125 -1.90 16.41 -2.80
N VAL A 126 -2.82 16.08 -1.89
CA VAL A 126 -3.24 16.99 -0.83
C VAL A 126 -2.26 16.99 0.35
N HIS A 127 -1.61 15.87 0.61
CA HIS A 127 -0.68 15.65 1.73
C HIS A 127 0.75 16.10 1.39
#